data_AF-A0A1H2G815-F1
#
_entry.id   AF-A0A1H2G815-F1
#
_cell.length_a   1.000
_cell.length_b   1.000
_cell.length_c   1.000
_cell.angle_alpha   90.00
_cell.angle_beta   90.00
_cell.angle_gamma   90.00
#
_symmetry.space_group_name_H-M   'P 1'
#
loop_
_entity.id
_entity.type
_entity.pdbx_description
1 polymer ?
#
loop_
_entity_poly.entity_id
_entity_poly.type
_entity_poly.pdbx_seq_one_letter_code
_entity_poly.pdbx_strand_id
1 'polypeptide(L)'
;MEIIPDDILATKVVSDGDDYTLTQSQVFLRGVGTETILAGAILELCVGFHDSYVVFMSDDIPSEDMLRIYLLNNNAHVIESVTIGAPYSTGSFRFSELIEPDMVAFNFTGSTMWKLRAFNKSKLHVPFFSDPKGVSRKIRFSTCLEVDGDPAPES
;
A
#
# COMPACT_ATOMS: atom_id res chain seq x y z
N MET A 1 -13.94 9.18 -0.48
CA MET A 1 -12.46 9.17 -0.30
C MET A 1 -11.87 10.38 -1.00
N GLU A 2 -10.65 10.82 -0.67
CA GLU A 2 -9.99 11.90 -1.43
C GLU A 2 -8.48 11.66 -1.57
N ILE A 3 -7.88 12.13 -2.66
CA ILE A 3 -6.42 12.10 -2.81
C ILE A 3 -5.84 13.15 -1.87
N ILE A 4 -4.86 12.73 -1.07
CA ILE A 4 -4.21 13.60 -0.09
C ILE A 4 -2.93 14.14 -0.72
N PRO A 5 -2.77 15.48 -0.76
CA PRO A 5 -1.56 16.10 -1.29
C PRO A 5 -0.37 15.95 -0.34
N ASP A 6 0.83 16.04 -0.91
CA ASP A 6 2.11 15.84 -0.21
C ASP A 6 2.37 16.85 0.92
N ASP A 7 1.75 18.03 0.89
CA ASP A 7 1.83 19.01 1.98
C ASP A 7 1.09 18.54 3.24
N ILE A 8 0.12 17.62 3.09
CA ILE A 8 -0.60 16.99 4.20
C ILE A 8 0.11 15.71 4.66
N LEU A 9 0.45 14.80 3.75
CA LEU A 9 1.19 13.59 4.09
C LEU A 9 2.25 13.31 3.02
N ALA A 10 3.50 13.30 3.44
CA ALA A 10 4.65 12.95 2.60
C ALA A 10 5.51 11.88 3.27
N THR A 11 6.39 11.28 2.49
CA THR A 11 7.44 10.39 3.01
C THR A 11 8.82 10.87 2.58
N LYS A 12 9.82 10.62 3.41
CA LYS A 12 11.22 10.92 3.07
C LYS A 12 12.09 9.71 3.41
N VAL A 13 12.91 9.28 2.45
CA VAL A 13 13.91 8.22 2.68
C VAL A 13 14.85 8.64 3.82
N VAL A 14 15.01 7.74 4.79
CA VAL A 14 15.90 7.90 5.96
C VAL A 14 16.96 6.80 6.05
N SER A 15 16.76 5.70 5.34
CA SER A 15 17.77 4.65 5.13
C SER A 15 17.57 4.05 3.75
N ASP A 16 18.61 4.06 2.94
CA ASP A 16 18.62 3.31 1.69
C ASP A 16 18.61 1.80 1.98
N GLY A 17 17.96 1.04 1.10
CA GLY A 17 18.03 -0.41 1.09
C GLY A 17 19.32 -0.92 0.46
N ASP A 18 19.58 -2.21 0.64
CA ASP A 18 20.65 -2.96 -0.02
C ASP A 18 20.10 -4.31 -0.49
N ASP A 19 20.99 -5.19 -0.97
CA ASP A 19 20.62 -6.53 -1.45
C ASP A 19 19.85 -7.39 -0.42
N TYR A 20 19.81 -6.99 0.85
CA TYR A 20 19.19 -7.74 1.95
C TYR A 20 18.13 -6.95 2.72
N THR A 21 18.03 -5.64 2.50
CA THR A 21 17.19 -4.74 3.29
C THR A 21 16.43 -3.77 2.41
N LEU A 22 15.19 -3.47 2.79
CA LEU A 22 14.35 -2.54 2.06
C LEU A 22 14.66 -1.10 2.45
N THR A 23 14.61 -0.19 1.48
CA THR A 23 14.60 1.26 1.73
C THR A 23 13.52 1.61 2.75
N GLN A 24 13.88 2.47 3.70
CA GLN A 24 13.00 2.93 4.77
C GLN A 24 12.73 4.42 4.63
N SER A 25 11.45 4.79 4.70
CA SER A 25 10.99 6.17 4.60
C SER A 25 10.23 6.59 5.85
N GLN A 26 10.56 7.77 6.39
CA GLN A 26 9.84 8.38 7.49
C GLN A 26 8.60 9.12 6.98
N VAL A 27 7.48 8.97 7.69
CA VAL A 27 6.24 9.70 7.39
C VAL A 27 6.28 11.10 8.00
N PHE A 28 5.91 12.10 7.21
CA PHE A 28 5.70 13.49 7.62
C PHE A 28 4.23 13.82 7.51
N LEU A 29 3.62 14.27 8.61
CA LEU A 29 2.24 14.73 8.64
C LEU A 29 2.25 16.26 8.79
N ARG A 30 1.76 16.97 7.77
CA ARG A 30 1.74 18.44 7.68
C ARG A 30 3.12 19.06 7.94
N GLY A 31 4.14 18.46 7.31
CA GLY A 31 5.54 18.86 7.45
C GLY A 31 6.22 18.47 8.77
N VAL A 32 5.52 17.81 9.70
CA VAL A 32 6.09 17.33 10.96
C VAL A 32 6.47 15.86 10.82
N GLY A 33 7.75 15.55 11.00
CA GLY A 33 8.26 14.18 11.00
C GLY A 33 7.66 13.37 12.16
N THR A 34 7.17 12.18 11.86
CA THR A 34 6.59 11.26 12.84
C THR A 34 7.57 10.12 13.16
N GLU A 35 7.29 9.36 14.22
CA GLU A 35 8.06 8.14 14.53
C GLU A 35 7.77 6.97 13.56
N THR A 36 6.83 7.16 12.63
CA THR A 36 6.42 6.10 11.70
C THR A 36 7.41 5.96 10.56
N ILE A 37 7.98 4.76 10.44
CA ILE A 37 8.84 4.34 9.34
C ILE A 37 8.09 3.29 8.50
N LEU A 38 8.04 3.52 7.19
CA LEU A 38 7.47 2.61 6.20
C LEU A 38 8.59 2.01 5.35
N ALA A 39 8.42 0.77 4.92
CA ALA A 39 9.28 0.22 3.88
C ALA A 39 8.80 0.73 2.51
N GLY A 40 9.75 1.04 1.64
CA GLY A 40 9.52 1.65 0.34
C GLY A 40 10.25 2.98 0.20
N ALA A 41 10.64 3.30 -1.04
CA ALA A 41 11.40 4.48 -1.42
C ALA A 41 10.50 5.62 -1.93
N ILE A 42 9.46 5.28 -2.70
CA ILE A 42 8.61 6.25 -3.42
C ILE A 42 7.19 6.21 -2.87
N LEU A 43 6.64 7.39 -2.56
CA LEU A 43 5.21 7.57 -2.30
C LEU A 43 4.46 7.67 -3.62
N GLU A 44 3.73 6.62 -3.97
CA GLU A 44 2.98 6.52 -5.23
C GLU A 44 1.62 7.21 -5.16
N LEU A 45 0.94 7.09 -4.01
CA LEU A 45 -0.38 7.66 -3.77
C LEU A 45 -0.66 7.73 -2.27
N CYS A 46 -1.31 8.80 -1.83
CA CYS A 46 -1.94 8.89 -0.53
C CYS A 46 -3.44 9.18 -0.69
N VAL A 47 -4.29 8.40 -0.02
CA VAL A 47 -5.74 8.57 -0.03
C VAL A 47 -6.25 8.75 1.40
N GLY A 48 -7.05 9.78 1.61
CA GLY A 48 -7.79 10.03 2.83
C GLY A 48 -9.04 9.18 2.87
N PHE A 49 -9.20 8.46 3.97
CA PHE A 49 -10.37 7.64 4.24
C PHE A 49 -10.82 7.84 5.68
N HIS A 50 -11.88 8.65 5.85
CA HIS A 50 -12.33 9.11 7.17
C HIS A 50 -11.15 9.77 7.93
N ASP A 51 -10.85 9.30 9.15
CA ASP A 51 -9.74 9.81 9.97
C ASP A 51 -8.44 9.01 9.75
N SER A 52 -8.29 8.39 8.59
CA SER A 52 -7.18 7.48 8.25
C SER A 52 -6.58 7.81 6.88
N TYR A 53 -5.37 7.31 6.66
CA TYR A 53 -4.64 7.46 5.40
C TYR A 53 -4.30 6.09 4.83
N VAL A 54 -4.56 5.89 3.54
CA VAL A 54 -4.08 4.74 2.78
C VAL A 54 -2.89 5.20 1.94
N VAL A 55 -1.72 4.66 2.23
CA VAL A 55 -0.44 5.08 1.66
C VAL A 55 0.11 3.95 0.79
N PHE A 56 0.40 4.27 -0.47
CA PHE A 56 0.97 3.37 -1.46
C PHE A 56 2.46 3.69 -1.64
N MET A 57 3.32 2.71 -1.41
CA MET A 57 4.77 2.83 -1.48
C MET A 57 5.36 1.80 -2.45
N SER A 58 6.34 2.20 -3.26
CA SER A 58 7.14 1.29 -4.11
C SER A 58 8.63 1.38 -3.74
N ASP A 59 9.41 0.35 -4.07
CA ASP A 59 10.81 0.21 -3.60
C ASP A 59 11.87 0.90 -4.47
N ASP A 60 11.52 1.38 -5.67
CA ASP A 60 12.47 1.89 -6.68
C ASP A 60 13.60 0.89 -7.02
N ILE A 61 13.29 -0.42 -7.00
CA ILE A 61 14.24 -1.49 -7.30
C ILE A 61 13.98 -2.02 -8.71
N PRO A 62 14.96 -1.93 -9.63
CA PRO A 62 14.85 -2.56 -10.94
C PRO A 62 14.60 -4.07 -10.80
N SER A 63 13.61 -4.61 -11.51
CA SER A 63 13.24 -6.05 -11.59
C SER A 63 12.53 -6.68 -10.38
N GLU A 64 12.28 -5.92 -9.30
CA GLU A 64 11.45 -6.34 -8.17
C GLU A 64 10.41 -5.27 -7.84
N ASP A 65 9.28 -5.29 -8.56
CA ASP A 65 8.21 -4.35 -8.30
C ASP A 65 7.26 -4.90 -7.23
N MET A 66 7.41 -4.37 -6.01
CA MET A 66 6.53 -4.63 -4.87
C MET A 66 5.82 -3.34 -4.45
N LEU A 67 4.50 -3.35 -4.46
CA LEU A 67 3.66 -2.27 -3.97
C LEU A 67 3.25 -2.54 -2.54
N ARG A 68 3.66 -1.68 -1.62
CA ARG A 68 3.28 -1.73 -0.21
C ARG A 68 2.17 -0.73 0.05
N ILE A 69 1.09 -1.23 0.62
CA ILE A 69 -0.09 -0.46 0.95
C ILE A 69 -0.21 -0.44 2.46
N TYR A 70 -0.20 0.75 3.06
CA TYR A 70 -0.30 0.95 4.50
C TYR A 70 -1.60 1.66 4.82
N LEU A 71 -2.34 1.16 5.82
CA LEU A 71 -3.40 1.92 6.47
C LEU A 71 -2.82 2.57 7.72
N LEU A 72 -2.84 3.89 7.77
CA LEU A 72 -2.41 4.69 8.92
C LEU A 72 -3.63 5.31 9.62
N ASN A 73 -3.55 5.48 10.94
CA ASN A 73 -4.51 6.31 11.66
C ASN A 73 -4.21 7.81 11.48
N ASN A 74 -5.04 8.67 12.06
CA ASN A 74 -4.89 10.13 12.03
C ASN A 74 -3.55 10.65 12.59
N ASN A 75 -2.89 9.88 13.46
CA ASN A 75 -1.57 10.18 14.03
C ASN A 75 -0.42 9.54 13.23
N ALA A 76 -0.70 9.08 12.00
CA ALA A 76 0.22 8.39 11.11
C ALA A 76 0.76 7.05 11.65
N HIS A 77 0.16 6.42 12.65
CA HIS A 77 0.57 5.09 13.11
C HIS A 77 -0.01 4.00 12.20
N VAL A 78 0.81 2.99 11.87
CA VAL A 78 0.40 1.86 11.03
C VAL A 78 -0.63 0.98 11.74
N ILE A 79 -1.83 0.90 11.16
CA ILE A 79 -2.90 -0.03 11.56
C ILE A 79 -2.68 -1.38 10.88
N GLU A 80 -2.50 -1.36 9.56
CA GLU A 80 -2.37 -2.56 8.72
C GLU A 80 -1.45 -2.28 7.53
N SER A 81 -0.84 -3.34 6.99
CA SER A 81 -0.04 -3.28 5.78
C SER A 81 -0.33 -4.49 4.89
N VAL A 82 -0.38 -4.26 3.59
CA VAL A 82 -0.54 -5.28 2.55
C VAL A 82 0.52 -5.05 1.48
N THR A 83 1.11 -6.10 0.96
CA THR A 83 2.06 -6.02 -0.16
C THR A 83 1.47 -6.76 -1.35
N ILE A 84 1.48 -6.10 -2.51
CA ILE A 84 1.12 -6.67 -3.81
C ILE A 84 2.39 -6.76 -4.64
N GLY A 85 2.66 -7.92 -5.21
CA GLY A 85 3.81 -8.13 -6.09
C GLY A 85 4.29 -9.58 -6.05
N ALA A 86 5.17 -9.90 -6.99
CA ALA A 86 5.84 -11.18 -7.04
C ALA A 86 7.31 -10.96 -7.42
N PRO A 87 8.24 -11.80 -6.96
CA PRO A 87 9.61 -11.76 -7.42
C PRO A 87 9.67 -11.84 -8.95
N TYR A 88 10.58 -11.09 -9.57
CA TYR A 88 10.78 -11.07 -11.02
C TYR A 88 9.60 -10.52 -11.85
N SER A 89 8.61 -9.89 -11.21
CA SER A 89 7.58 -9.13 -11.92
C SER A 89 8.03 -7.70 -12.18
N THR A 90 7.72 -7.20 -13.37
CA THR A 90 7.85 -5.78 -13.71
C THR A 90 6.46 -5.15 -13.78
N GLY A 91 6.27 -4.04 -13.09
CA GLY A 91 5.00 -3.36 -12.92
C GLY A 91 5.16 -1.99 -12.32
N SER A 92 4.72 -0.97 -13.03
CA SER A 92 4.62 0.38 -12.47
C SER A 92 3.23 0.59 -11.90
N PHE A 93 3.16 1.24 -10.73
CA PHE A 93 1.90 1.70 -10.18
C PHE A 93 1.24 2.71 -11.13
N ARG A 94 -0.05 2.53 -11.38
CA ARG A 94 -0.89 3.50 -12.09
C ARG A 94 -2.24 3.63 -11.39
N PHE A 95 -2.45 4.75 -10.73
CA PHE A 95 -3.75 5.12 -10.19
C PHE A 95 -4.78 5.21 -11.33
N SER A 96 -5.98 4.65 -11.11
CA SER A 96 -7.10 4.74 -12.05
C SER A 96 -8.18 5.68 -11.54
N GLU A 97 -8.82 5.35 -10.41
CA GLU A 97 -9.91 6.15 -9.85
C GLU A 97 -10.18 5.85 -8.37
N LEU A 98 -10.87 6.78 -7.71
CA LEU A 98 -11.53 6.56 -6.43
C LEU A 98 -12.99 6.17 -6.68
N ILE A 99 -13.39 5.00 -6.20
CA ILE A 99 -14.76 4.48 -6.33
C ILE A 99 -15.45 4.64 -4.98
N GLU A 100 -16.46 5.49 -4.94
CA GLU A 100 -17.21 5.73 -3.72
C GLU A 100 -17.93 4.44 -3.21
N PRO A 101 -18.00 4.22 -1.89
CA PRO A 101 -17.56 5.14 -0.84
C PRO A 101 -16.09 4.99 -0.40
N ASP A 102 -15.46 3.86 -0.70
CA ASP A 102 -14.34 3.34 0.08
C ASP A 102 -13.32 2.51 -0.70
N MET A 103 -13.25 2.68 -2.02
CA MET A 103 -12.40 1.86 -2.89
C MET A 103 -11.45 2.70 -3.75
N VAL A 104 -10.22 2.18 -3.91
CA VAL A 104 -9.20 2.70 -4.82
C VAL A 104 -8.97 1.65 -5.91
N ALA A 105 -9.08 2.06 -7.17
CA ALA A 105 -8.80 1.20 -8.31
C ALA A 105 -7.48 1.64 -8.97
N PHE A 106 -6.61 0.70 -9.28
CA PHE A 106 -5.27 0.95 -9.81
C PHE A 106 -4.72 -0.26 -10.56
N ASN A 107 -3.72 -0.04 -11.40
CA ASN A 107 -2.96 -1.11 -12.04
C ASN A 107 -1.59 -1.22 -11.38
N PHE A 108 -1.16 -2.46 -11.16
CA PHE A 108 0.16 -2.77 -10.65
C PHE A 108 0.52 -4.19 -11.10
N THR A 109 1.69 -4.35 -11.73
CA THR A 109 2.18 -5.60 -12.37
C THR A 109 1.24 -6.24 -13.41
N GLY A 110 1.76 -6.44 -14.64
CA GLY A 110 0.97 -6.99 -15.75
C GLY A 110 -0.23 -6.11 -16.16
N SER A 111 -1.33 -6.76 -16.57
CA SER A 111 -2.59 -6.11 -16.97
C SER A 111 -3.69 -6.19 -15.91
N THR A 112 -3.32 -6.49 -14.66
CA THR A 112 -4.29 -6.70 -13.57
C THR A 112 -4.80 -5.37 -13.05
N MET A 113 -6.13 -5.20 -13.09
CA MET A 113 -6.82 -4.12 -12.42
C MET A 113 -7.06 -4.53 -10.97
N TRP A 114 -6.35 -3.89 -10.04
CA TRP A 114 -6.51 -4.09 -8.61
C TRP A 114 -7.56 -3.15 -8.04
N LYS A 115 -8.25 -3.64 -7.02
CA LYS A 115 -9.20 -2.87 -6.21
C LYS A 115 -8.83 -3.05 -4.75
N LEU A 116 -8.55 -1.95 -4.08
CA LEU A 116 -8.37 -1.92 -2.63
C LEU A 116 -9.57 -1.25 -2.00
N ARG A 117 -10.26 -1.95 -1.10
CA ARG A 117 -11.34 -1.40 -0.29
C ARG A 117 -10.87 -1.20 1.15
N ALA A 118 -11.11 -0.01 1.71
CA ALA A 118 -10.82 0.30 3.09
C ALA A 118 -12.09 0.24 3.96
N PHE A 119 -11.98 -0.27 5.19
CA PHE A 119 -13.11 -0.36 6.12
C PHE A 119 -12.87 0.45 7.39
N ASN A 120 -13.92 1.12 7.87
CA ASN A 120 -13.89 1.83 9.15
C ASN A 120 -13.86 0.90 10.37
N LYS A 121 -14.29 -0.34 10.18
CA LYS A 121 -14.28 -1.38 11.21
C LYS A 121 -13.64 -2.61 10.62
N SER A 122 -12.73 -3.20 11.39
CA SER A 122 -12.08 -4.44 11.01
C SER A 122 -13.13 -5.54 10.75
N LYS A 123 -12.96 -6.25 9.64
CA LYS A 123 -13.77 -7.41 9.26
C LYS A 123 -13.00 -8.70 9.53
N LEU A 124 -13.70 -9.81 9.68
CA LEU A 124 -13.05 -11.12 9.77
C LEU A 124 -12.23 -11.38 8.50
N HIS A 125 -10.98 -11.81 8.67
CA HIS A 125 -10.09 -12.22 7.57
C HIS A 125 -9.52 -13.59 7.93
N VAL A 126 -9.57 -14.53 7.00
CA VAL A 126 -8.97 -15.85 7.17
C VAL A 126 -7.62 -15.86 6.46
N PRO A 127 -6.50 -15.96 7.19
CA PRO A 127 -5.17 -16.03 6.59
C PRO A 127 -5.07 -17.10 5.50
N PHE A 128 -4.30 -16.83 4.44
CA PHE A 128 -4.02 -17.73 3.32
C PHE A 128 -5.19 -18.07 2.38
N PHE A 129 -6.44 -17.78 2.76
CA PHE A 129 -7.62 -18.06 1.93
C PHE A 129 -8.31 -16.81 1.41
N SER A 130 -8.16 -15.67 2.09
CA SER A 130 -8.95 -14.46 1.79
C SER A 130 -8.25 -13.51 0.81
N ASP A 131 -6.96 -13.69 0.56
CA ASP A 131 -6.16 -12.79 -0.28
C ASP A 131 -5.93 -13.41 -1.66
N PRO A 132 -6.01 -12.61 -2.75
CA PRO A 132 -5.64 -13.05 -4.09
C PRO A 132 -4.17 -13.48 -4.20
N LYS A 133 -3.83 -14.20 -5.27
CA LYS A 133 -2.43 -14.50 -5.61
C LYS A 133 -1.63 -13.20 -5.77
N GLY A 134 -0.37 -13.20 -5.32
CA GLY A 134 0.49 -12.02 -5.36
C GLY A 134 0.21 -11.00 -4.25
N VAL A 135 -0.76 -11.26 -3.36
CA VAL A 135 -1.01 -10.45 -2.17
C VAL A 135 -0.43 -11.15 -0.94
N SER A 136 0.32 -10.41 -0.13
CA SER A 136 0.88 -10.90 1.12
C SER A 136 0.71 -9.87 2.24
N ARG A 137 0.53 -10.34 3.47
CA ARG A 137 0.40 -9.50 4.66
C ARG A 137 0.78 -10.28 5.92
N LYS A 138 1.01 -9.57 7.03
CA LYS A 138 1.23 -10.22 8.34
C LYS A 138 -0.01 -11.04 8.73
N ILE A 139 0.19 -12.24 9.30
CA ILE A 139 -0.90 -13.12 9.73
C ILE A 139 -1.77 -12.41 10.77
N ARG A 140 -3.06 -12.22 10.46
CA ARG A 140 -4.09 -11.64 11.33
C ARG A 140 -5.44 -12.25 10.98
N PHE A 141 -6.35 -12.34 11.96
CA PHE A 141 -7.71 -12.84 11.75
C PHE A 141 -8.73 -11.75 11.44
N SER A 142 -8.24 -10.55 11.14
CA SER A 142 -9.10 -9.41 10.86
C SER A 142 -8.39 -8.39 9.98
N THR A 143 -9.14 -7.71 9.12
CA THR A 143 -8.60 -6.72 8.17
C THR A 143 -9.48 -5.48 8.05
N CYS A 144 -8.84 -4.33 7.89
CA CYS A 144 -9.44 -3.08 7.44
C CYS A 144 -9.14 -2.80 5.96
N LEU A 145 -8.37 -3.66 5.28
CA LEU A 145 -7.97 -3.54 3.87
C LEU A 145 -8.28 -4.82 3.09
N GLU A 146 -9.33 -4.79 2.27
CA GLU A 146 -9.63 -5.87 1.33
C GLU A 146 -9.00 -5.57 -0.03
N VAL A 147 -8.22 -6.52 -0.54
CA VAL A 147 -7.62 -6.43 -1.87
C VAL A 147 -8.29 -7.45 -2.76
N ASP A 148 -8.74 -6.99 -3.92
CA ASP A 148 -9.30 -7.82 -4.97
C ASP A 148 -8.54 -7.56 -6.28
N GLY A 149 -8.42 -8.60 -7.09
CA GLY A 149 -7.68 -8.62 -8.33
C GLY A 149 -7.62 -10.01 -8.90
N ASP A 150 -7.72 -10.12 -10.22
CA ASP A 150 -7.62 -11.38 -10.95
C ASP A 150 -6.34 -11.39 -11.78
N PRO A 151 -5.16 -11.63 -11.15
CA PRO A 151 -3.92 -11.69 -11.88
C PRO A 151 -3.92 -12.90 -12.80
N ALA A 152 -3.72 -12.65 -14.10
CA ALA A 152 -3.57 -13.72 -15.07
C ALA A 152 -2.40 -14.64 -14.65
N PRO A 153 -2.55 -15.97 -14.81
CA PRO A 153 -1.44 -16.88 -14.55
C PRO A 153 -0.25 -16.53 -15.46
N GLU A 154 0.95 -16.48 -14.88
CA GLU A 154 2.19 -16.36 -15.66
C GLU A 154 2.25 -17.53 -16.66
N SER A 155 2.48 -17.20 -17.94
CA SER A 155 2.55 -18.16 -19.05
C SER A 155 3.92 -18.82 -19.17
#